data_AF-A0A9D7FV02-F1
#
_entry.id   AF-A0A9D7FV02-F1
#
_cell.length_a   1.000
_cell.length_b   1.000
_cell.length_c   1.000
_cell.angle_alpha   90.00
_cell.angle_beta   90.00
_cell.angle_gamma   90.00
#
_symmetry.space_group_name_H-M   'P 1'
#
loop_
_entity.id
_entity.type
_entity.pdbx_description
1 polymer ?
#
loop_
_entity_poly.entity_id
_entity_poly.type
_entity_poly.pdbx_seq_one_letter_code
_entity_poly.pdbx_strand_id
1 'polypeptide(L)'
;GNRVFRNYESLGFGAISLQRAIEVSCDTVFYDIANTLWLKDGGLNPIDKPKDAIEKMSFAYGLGSKTGIDLPEEVKGRVGGRIFKREFWDKNHEVWCERAEKGYPEVDAVDPERGKMLQKFAKENCTEGMRFRAGDAVNTSIGQGDTVVTPLQMAMVYAAIANGGTVYEPRIAKAIMNADGSIAEKIEPVVKSKLPISNATLKYIQKSLKSTTVSGTGAPPFVGFPLSRIPVATKTGTGEVLGKQSTSWFASYAPADNPQYAIVMMVAQGGTGSGTSAPSVRRIYEELFGIRGTTIDPATSILKGGAPTSTLPTIRTDGLPDYPEIDDLLNPTASPSPSVSNKAGTKK
;
A
#
# COMPACT_ATOMS: atom_id res chain seq x y z
N GLY A 1 15.22 22.56 13.00
CA GLY A 1 13.97 21.78 13.05
C GLY A 1 12.77 22.68 13.26
N ASN A 2 12.49 23.62 12.34
CA ASN A 2 11.41 24.61 12.49
C ASN A 2 10.26 24.35 11.51
N ARG A 3 10.03 23.08 11.14
CA ARG A 3 9.05 22.69 10.13
C ARG A 3 7.75 22.28 10.80
N VAL A 4 6.67 22.96 10.45
CA VAL A 4 5.32 22.58 10.87
C VAL A 4 4.82 21.49 9.94
N PHE A 5 4.49 20.32 10.49
CA PHE A 5 3.82 19.26 9.77
C PHE A 5 2.31 19.49 9.84
N ARG A 6 1.67 19.60 8.68
CA ARG A 6 0.23 19.86 8.56
C ARG A 6 -0.49 18.58 8.19
N ASN A 7 -1.76 18.49 8.57
CA ASN A 7 -2.67 17.47 8.08
C ASN A 7 -2.90 17.67 6.57
N TYR A 8 -3.22 16.59 5.86
CA TYR A 8 -3.77 16.66 4.51
C TYR A 8 -4.97 17.65 4.46
N GLU A 9 -4.98 18.53 3.46
CA GLU A 9 -5.91 19.67 3.30
C GLU A 9 -5.95 20.70 4.46
N SER A 10 -5.03 20.60 5.44
CA SER A 10 -4.98 21.47 6.63
C SER A 10 -6.27 21.50 7.47
N LEU A 11 -7.15 20.50 7.32
CA LEU A 11 -8.39 20.40 8.09
C LEU A 11 -8.09 20.01 9.55
N GLY A 12 -8.60 20.84 10.47
CA GLY A 12 -8.58 20.55 11.90
C GLY A 12 -9.80 19.72 12.30
N PHE A 13 -9.59 18.46 12.67
CA PHE A 13 -10.67 17.57 13.09
C PHE A 13 -11.05 17.67 14.58
N GLY A 14 -10.35 18.51 15.35
CA GLY A 14 -10.50 18.56 16.81
C GLY A 14 -10.06 17.25 17.48
N ALA A 15 -10.57 16.98 18.68
CA ALA A 15 -10.33 15.72 19.36
C ALA A 15 -11.10 14.58 18.68
N ILE A 16 -10.37 13.60 18.16
CA ILE A 16 -10.94 12.44 17.46
C ILE A 16 -10.42 11.13 18.03
N SER A 17 -11.23 10.08 17.91
CA SER A 17 -10.78 8.71 18.22
C SER A 17 -9.77 8.22 17.18
N LEU A 18 -8.96 7.22 17.53
CA LEU A 18 -8.04 6.58 16.57
C LEU A 18 -8.80 5.96 15.38
N GLN A 19 -9.99 5.38 15.61
CA GLN A 19 -10.84 4.88 14.54
C GLN A 19 -11.20 6.00 13.56
N ARG A 20 -11.63 7.16 14.07
CA ARG A 20 -11.95 8.31 13.23
C ARG A 20 -10.72 8.83 12.49
N ALA A 21 -9.55 8.82 13.13
CA ALA A 21 -8.28 9.18 12.49
C ALA A 21 -7.94 8.26 11.30
N ILE A 22 -8.21 6.95 11.41
CA ILE A 22 -8.06 5.99 10.30
C ILE A 22 -9.06 6.29 9.18
N GLU A 23 -10.34 6.52 9.53
CA GLU A 23 -11.41 6.80 8.55
C GLU A 23 -11.10 8.05 7.72
N VAL A 24 -10.71 9.15 8.37
CA VAL A 24 -10.46 10.44 7.70
C VAL A 24 -9.02 10.63 7.26
N SER A 25 -8.14 9.64 7.51
CA SER A 25 -6.72 9.73 7.23
C SER A 25 -6.04 10.95 7.87
N CYS A 26 -6.27 11.16 9.17
CA CYS A 26 -5.73 12.32 9.89
C CYS A 26 -4.25 12.13 10.26
N ASP A 27 -3.36 12.85 9.60
CA ASP A 27 -1.91 12.69 9.77
C ASP A 27 -1.43 13.08 11.16
N THR A 28 -2.04 14.11 11.77
CA THR A 28 -1.59 14.67 13.06
C THR A 28 -1.65 13.66 14.21
N VAL A 29 -2.63 12.75 14.19
CA VAL A 29 -2.71 11.65 15.15
C VAL A 29 -1.55 10.68 14.98
N PHE A 30 -1.18 10.35 13.74
CA PHE A 30 -0.05 9.46 13.46
C PHE A 30 1.31 10.14 13.67
N TYR A 31 1.41 11.46 13.49
CA TYR A 31 2.58 12.25 13.88
C TYR A 31 2.79 12.20 15.39
N ASP A 32 1.74 12.41 16.19
CA ASP A 32 1.81 12.37 17.65
C ASP A 32 2.20 10.98 18.17
N ILE A 33 1.58 9.92 17.64
CA ILE A 33 1.95 8.53 17.95
C ILE A 33 3.43 8.29 17.66
N ALA A 34 3.90 8.69 16.47
CA ALA A 34 5.28 8.45 16.04
C ALA A 34 6.29 9.22 16.88
N ASN A 35 6.02 10.50 17.15
CA ASN A 35 6.87 11.33 18.00
C ASN A 35 6.93 10.78 19.44
N THR A 36 5.79 10.36 19.98
CA THR A 36 5.71 9.75 21.32
C THR A 36 6.52 8.45 21.40
N LEU A 37 6.41 7.57 20.40
CA LEU A 37 7.20 6.34 20.34
C LEU A 37 8.69 6.63 20.19
N TRP A 38 9.06 7.58 19.32
CA TRP A 38 10.44 8.00 19.11
C TRP A 38 11.08 8.59 20.38
N LEU A 39 10.35 9.42 21.13
CA LEU A 39 10.81 9.96 22.43
C LEU A 39 10.99 8.85 23.47
N LYS A 40 10.05 7.89 23.54
CA LYS A 40 10.16 6.73 24.45
C LYS A 40 11.38 5.86 24.15
N ASP A 41 11.81 5.81 22.89
CA ASP A 41 13.00 5.09 22.45
C ASP A 41 14.30 5.91 22.59
N GLY A 42 14.28 7.07 23.25
CA GLY A 42 15.46 7.91 23.53
C GLY A 42 15.71 9.04 22.52
N GLY A 43 14.84 9.21 21.54
CA GLY A 43 14.93 10.30 20.59
C GLY A 43 16.21 10.25 19.74
N LEU A 44 16.98 11.34 19.72
CA LEU A 44 18.24 11.42 18.96
C LEU A 44 19.34 10.53 19.53
N ASN A 45 19.28 10.21 20.83
CA ASN A 45 20.23 9.36 21.53
C ASN A 45 19.49 8.10 22.00
N PRO A 46 19.30 7.10 21.12
CA PRO A 46 18.48 5.95 21.43
C PRO A 46 18.98 5.22 22.68
N ILE A 47 18.04 4.69 23.46
CA ILE A 47 18.36 3.77 24.56
C ILE A 47 19.03 2.49 24.00
N ASP A 48 19.67 1.68 24.84
CA ASP A 48 20.42 0.47 24.41
C ASP A 48 19.62 -0.46 23.48
N LYS A 49 18.31 -0.61 23.75
CA LYS A 49 17.40 -1.47 22.98
C LYS A 49 16.10 -0.74 22.66
N PRO A 50 16.10 0.16 21.66
CA PRO A 50 14.89 0.86 21.26
C PRO A 50 13.86 -0.14 20.72
N LYS A 51 12.58 0.15 20.97
CA LYS A 51 11.50 -0.70 20.46
C LYS A 51 11.36 -0.56 18.96
N ASP A 52 11.51 0.64 18.41
CA ASP A 52 11.37 0.96 16.98
C ASP A 52 10.11 0.30 16.40
N ALA A 53 8.99 0.48 17.09
CA ALA A 53 7.78 -0.32 16.87
C ALA A 53 7.23 -0.19 15.44
N ILE A 54 7.32 0.98 14.82
CA ILE A 54 6.87 1.22 13.44
C ILE A 54 7.74 0.45 12.44
N GLU A 55 9.07 0.53 12.59
CA GLU A 55 10.04 -0.16 11.71
C GLU A 55 9.91 -1.68 11.87
N LYS A 56 9.89 -2.20 13.11
CA LYS A 56 9.74 -3.65 13.37
C LYS A 56 8.40 -4.21 12.92
N MET A 57 7.30 -3.47 13.11
CA MET A 57 5.99 -3.90 12.61
C MET A 57 5.98 -3.92 11.08
N SER A 58 6.61 -2.94 10.42
CA SER A 58 6.74 -2.92 8.96
C SER A 58 7.48 -4.16 8.44
N PHE A 59 8.55 -4.59 9.11
CA PHE A 59 9.23 -5.85 8.79
C PHE A 59 8.38 -7.08 9.08
N ALA A 60 7.57 -7.07 10.14
CA ALA A 60 6.65 -8.17 10.44
C ALA A 60 5.62 -8.38 9.33
N TYR A 61 5.19 -7.30 8.65
CA TYR A 61 4.38 -7.35 7.44
C TYR A 61 5.15 -7.78 6.17
N GLY A 62 6.48 -7.93 6.24
CA GLY A 62 7.34 -8.29 5.11
C GLY A 62 7.89 -7.11 4.31
N LEU A 63 7.63 -5.87 4.72
CA LEU A 63 8.14 -4.67 4.03
C LEU A 63 9.67 -4.58 4.14
N GLY A 64 10.32 -3.96 3.16
CA GLY A 64 11.78 -3.86 3.12
C GLY A 64 12.51 -5.16 2.71
N SER A 65 11.76 -6.23 2.43
CA SER A 65 12.25 -7.51 1.91
C SER A 65 11.54 -7.86 0.60
N LYS A 66 12.20 -8.67 -0.24
CA LYS A 66 11.54 -9.33 -1.38
C LYS A 66 10.37 -10.18 -0.87
N THR A 67 9.22 -10.12 -1.53
CA THR A 67 8.00 -10.84 -1.16
C THR A 67 8.15 -12.35 -1.31
N GLY A 68 8.98 -12.80 -2.26
CA GLY A 68 9.13 -14.22 -2.59
C GLY A 68 8.22 -14.68 -3.73
N ILE A 69 7.60 -13.75 -4.46
CA ILE A 69 6.82 -14.09 -5.64
C ILE A 69 7.63 -14.91 -6.65
N ASP A 70 6.98 -15.88 -7.28
CA ASP A 70 7.48 -16.74 -8.34
C ASP A 70 7.58 -16.02 -9.70
N LEU A 71 7.99 -14.74 -9.66
CA LEU A 71 8.28 -13.91 -10.82
C LEU A 71 9.69 -13.32 -10.72
N PRO A 72 10.38 -13.12 -11.86
CA PRO A 72 11.64 -12.39 -11.87
C PRO A 72 11.43 -10.90 -11.56
N GLU A 73 12.54 -10.18 -11.28
CA GLU A 73 12.59 -8.71 -11.21
C GLU A 73 11.88 -8.03 -10.02
N GLU A 74 11.90 -8.67 -8.86
CA GLU A 74 11.40 -8.03 -7.63
C GLU A 74 12.39 -7.06 -6.98
N VAL A 75 11.90 -5.89 -6.57
CA VAL A 75 12.60 -4.94 -5.68
C VAL A 75 12.11 -5.06 -4.23
N LYS A 76 13.03 -4.96 -3.27
CA LYS A 76 12.75 -5.13 -1.84
C LYS A 76 12.04 -3.93 -1.17
N GLY A 77 12.00 -2.77 -1.82
CA GLY A 77 11.58 -1.52 -1.19
C GLY A 77 12.52 -1.09 -0.05
N ARG A 78 12.06 -0.18 0.81
CA ARG A 78 12.75 0.28 2.01
C ARG A 78 11.75 0.77 3.05
N VAL A 79 12.06 0.56 4.31
CA VAL A 79 11.31 1.07 5.46
C VAL A 79 12.15 2.16 6.10
N GLY A 80 11.58 3.34 6.29
CA GLY A 80 12.25 4.41 7.05
C GLY A 80 12.40 4.02 8.52
N GLY A 81 13.56 4.28 9.11
CA GLY A 81 13.83 3.93 10.49
C GLY A 81 15.32 3.97 10.84
N ARG A 82 15.66 3.54 12.06
CA ARG A 82 17.04 3.61 12.56
C ARG A 82 17.95 2.66 11.82
N ILE A 83 17.46 1.48 11.46
CA ILE A 83 18.24 0.48 10.72
C ILE A 83 18.57 1.03 9.34
N PHE A 84 17.57 1.54 8.61
CA PHE A 84 17.81 2.15 7.30
C PHE A 84 18.78 3.33 7.36
N LYS A 85 18.60 4.27 8.30
CA LYS A 85 19.51 5.43 8.42
C LYS A 85 20.95 4.99 8.67
N ARG A 86 21.16 3.97 9.53
CA ARG A 86 22.48 3.41 9.80
C ARG A 86 23.09 2.79 8.55
N GLU A 87 22.40 1.84 7.93
CA GLU A 87 22.90 1.14 6.75
C GLU A 87 23.17 2.09 5.57
N PHE A 88 22.29 3.07 5.37
CA PHE A 88 22.45 4.05 4.32
C PHE A 88 23.64 4.96 4.59
N TRP A 89 23.87 5.33 5.85
CA TRP A 89 25.05 6.07 6.24
C TRP A 89 26.33 5.26 6.07
N ASP A 90 26.40 4.03 6.58
CA ASP A 90 27.59 3.18 6.46
C ASP A 90 28.04 3.00 4.99
N LYS A 91 27.10 2.92 4.05
CA LYS A 91 27.37 2.79 2.61
C LYS A 91 27.89 4.06 1.93
N ASN A 92 27.51 5.23 2.43
CA ASN A 92 27.78 6.51 1.76
C ASN A 92 28.69 7.43 2.58
N HIS A 93 29.04 7.04 3.80
CA HIS A 93 29.75 7.86 4.78
C HIS A 93 31.06 8.39 4.23
N GLU A 94 31.90 7.52 3.65
CA GLU A 94 33.21 7.92 3.10
C GLU A 94 33.05 8.99 2.01
N VAL A 95 32.09 8.78 1.10
CA VAL A 95 31.79 9.74 0.02
C VAL A 95 31.32 11.07 0.60
N TRP A 96 30.43 11.07 1.60
CA TRP A 96 29.98 12.32 2.20
C TRP A 96 31.08 13.04 2.96
N CYS A 97 31.96 12.33 3.66
CA CYS A 97 33.07 12.96 4.37
C CYS A 97 34.10 13.54 3.40
N GLU A 98 34.41 12.81 2.33
CA GLU A 98 35.26 13.33 1.25
C GLU A 98 34.65 14.61 0.65
N ARG A 99 33.35 14.58 0.32
CA ARG A 99 32.65 15.74 -0.26
C ARG A 99 32.49 16.89 0.73
N ALA A 100 32.41 16.62 2.03
CA ALA A 100 32.39 17.64 3.06
C ALA A 100 33.70 18.44 3.08
N GLU A 101 34.83 17.77 2.86
CA GLU A 101 36.16 18.41 2.84
C GLU A 101 36.47 19.05 1.49
N LYS A 102 36.29 18.29 0.40
CA LYS A 102 36.73 18.66 -0.95
C LYS A 102 35.70 19.48 -1.75
N GLY A 103 34.45 19.50 -1.31
CA GLY A 103 33.36 20.18 -2.02
C GLY A 103 32.89 19.44 -3.29
N TYR A 104 32.24 20.20 -4.17
CA TYR A 104 31.64 19.70 -5.41
C TYR A 104 32.16 20.51 -6.59
N PRO A 105 33.46 20.37 -6.98
CA PRO A 105 34.07 21.22 -8.01
C PRO A 105 33.31 21.17 -9.35
N GLU A 106 32.68 20.03 -9.67
CA GLU A 106 31.85 19.86 -10.85
C GLU A 106 30.56 20.68 -10.82
N VAL A 107 30.04 20.98 -9.63
CA VAL A 107 28.85 21.84 -9.44
C VAL A 107 29.29 23.29 -9.24
N ASP A 108 30.35 23.52 -8.46
CA ASP A 108 30.89 24.85 -8.14
C ASP A 108 31.28 25.62 -9.41
N ALA A 109 31.76 24.93 -10.45
CA ALA A 109 32.09 25.54 -11.73
C ALA A 109 30.89 26.16 -12.47
N VAL A 110 29.67 25.71 -12.18
CA VAL A 110 28.43 26.15 -12.85
C VAL A 110 27.52 26.95 -11.91
N ASP A 111 27.42 26.52 -10.65
CA ASP A 111 26.55 27.10 -9.63
C ASP A 111 27.23 27.01 -8.24
N PRO A 112 28.08 28.00 -7.90
CA PRO A 112 28.83 28.02 -6.64
C PRO A 112 27.95 28.01 -5.38
N GLU A 113 26.76 28.62 -5.43
CA GLU A 113 25.87 28.66 -4.26
C GLU A 113 25.26 27.28 -4.01
N ARG A 114 24.89 26.57 -5.07
CA ARG A 114 24.47 25.17 -4.98
C ARG A 114 25.59 24.27 -4.50
N GLY A 115 26.82 24.45 -4.99
CA GLY A 115 27.95 23.64 -4.55
C GLY A 115 28.27 23.82 -3.05
N LYS A 116 28.25 25.06 -2.54
CA LYS A 116 28.31 25.34 -1.09
C LYS A 116 27.19 24.68 -0.30
N MET A 117 25.95 24.74 -0.81
CA MET A 117 24.80 24.09 -0.18
C MET A 117 24.98 22.56 -0.10
N LEU A 118 25.43 21.93 -1.19
CA LEU A 118 25.70 20.50 -1.23
C LEU A 118 26.86 20.11 -0.31
N GLN A 119 27.93 20.90 -0.24
CA GLN A 119 29.05 20.67 0.68
C GLN A 119 28.59 20.73 2.15
N LYS A 120 27.70 21.68 2.48
CA LYS A 120 27.10 21.73 3.82
C LYS A 120 26.27 20.47 4.12
N PHE A 121 25.48 19.99 3.18
CA PHE A 121 24.74 18.74 3.35
C PHE A 121 25.66 17.52 3.46
N ALA A 122 26.75 17.47 2.68
CA ALA A 122 27.75 16.42 2.80
C ALA A 122 28.37 16.41 4.21
N LYS A 123 28.69 17.59 4.76
CA LYS A 123 29.17 17.73 6.13
C LYS A 123 28.16 17.24 7.17
N GLU A 124 26.89 17.63 7.05
CA GLU A 124 25.81 17.17 7.94
C GLU A 124 25.57 15.66 7.83
N ASN A 125 25.64 15.10 6.62
CA ASN A 125 25.47 13.67 6.39
C ASN A 125 26.67 12.85 6.89
N CYS A 126 27.90 13.34 6.69
CA CYS A 126 29.11 12.74 7.24
C CYS A 126 29.01 12.59 8.77
N THR A 127 28.65 13.67 9.49
CA THR A 127 28.66 13.66 10.96
C THR A 127 27.39 13.11 11.60
N GLU A 128 26.23 13.28 10.97
CA GLU A 128 24.93 13.00 11.58
C GLU A 128 23.94 12.27 10.66
N GLY A 129 24.35 11.81 9.48
CA GLY A 129 23.44 11.19 8.50
C GLY A 129 22.76 9.91 9.01
N MET A 130 23.40 9.21 9.95
CA MET A 130 22.84 8.03 10.61
C MET A 130 21.74 8.34 11.62
N ARG A 131 21.56 9.61 12.03
CA ARG A 131 20.62 9.96 13.10
C ARG A 131 19.19 9.95 12.56
N PHE A 132 18.35 9.12 13.19
CA PHE A 132 16.91 9.09 12.96
C PHE A 132 16.23 10.19 13.79
N ARG A 133 15.79 11.26 13.12
CA ARG A 133 15.24 12.47 13.73
C ARG A 133 13.72 12.35 13.91
N ALA A 134 13.14 13.18 14.77
CA ALA A 134 11.68 13.24 14.94
C ALA A 134 10.94 13.48 13.61
N GLY A 135 11.50 14.32 12.72
CA GLY A 135 10.98 14.54 11.37
C GLY A 135 10.96 13.28 10.50
N ASP A 136 11.96 12.39 10.64
CA ASP A 136 11.97 11.11 9.94
C ASP A 136 10.90 10.17 10.51
N ALA A 137 10.73 10.16 11.84
CA ALA A 137 9.72 9.34 12.52
C ALA A 137 8.29 9.71 12.11
N VAL A 138 7.95 11.00 12.08
CA VAL A 138 6.60 11.46 11.68
C VAL A 138 6.33 11.24 10.20
N ASN A 139 7.33 11.37 9.31
CA ASN A 139 7.15 11.03 7.90
C ASN A 139 6.93 9.52 7.72
N THR A 140 7.73 8.70 8.41
CA THR A 140 7.65 7.24 8.32
C THR A 140 6.27 6.74 8.74
N SER A 141 5.66 7.34 9.77
CA SER A 141 4.37 6.87 10.31
C SER A 141 3.18 7.06 9.37
N ILE A 142 3.30 7.97 8.39
CA ILE A 142 2.30 8.17 7.34
C ILE A 142 2.75 7.58 5.99
N GLY A 143 3.82 6.77 5.98
CA GLY A 143 4.32 6.12 4.77
C GLY A 143 5.10 7.04 3.81
N GLN A 144 5.60 8.18 4.29
CA GLN A 144 6.40 9.15 3.54
C GLN A 144 7.89 9.11 3.94
N GLY A 145 8.68 10.00 3.33
CA GLY A 145 10.10 10.16 3.63
C GLY A 145 10.94 9.04 3.05
N ASP A 146 11.67 8.32 3.91
CA ASP A 146 12.55 7.24 3.48
C ASP A 146 11.81 5.92 3.22
N THR A 147 10.50 5.84 3.47
CA THR A 147 9.72 4.63 3.17
C THR A 147 9.34 4.56 1.70
N VAL A 148 9.61 3.43 1.03
CA VAL A 148 9.18 3.13 -0.35
C VAL A 148 8.81 1.66 -0.42
N VAL A 149 7.59 1.37 -0.86
CA VAL A 149 7.02 0.02 -0.90
C VAL A 149 6.43 -0.29 -2.26
N THR A 150 6.38 -1.56 -2.62
CA THR A 150 5.74 -2.01 -3.87
C THR A 150 4.23 -2.22 -3.70
N PRO A 151 3.42 -2.12 -4.77
CA PRO A 151 2.01 -2.49 -4.71
C PRO A 151 1.78 -3.94 -4.24
N LEU A 152 2.67 -4.86 -4.61
CA LEU A 152 2.59 -6.26 -4.17
C LEU A 152 2.84 -6.41 -2.66
N GLN A 153 3.82 -5.70 -2.11
CA GLN A 153 4.03 -5.65 -0.66
C GLN A 153 2.80 -5.10 0.07
N MET A 154 2.14 -4.08 -0.48
CA MET A 154 0.89 -3.56 0.09
C MET A 154 -0.27 -4.56 -0.03
N ALA A 155 -0.35 -5.33 -1.12
CA ALA A 155 -1.35 -6.39 -1.25
C ALA A 155 -1.16 -7.46 -0.17
N MET A 156 0.09 -7.84 0.14
CA MET A 156 0.41 -8.74 1.25
C MET A 156 0.00 -8.17 2.62
N VAL A 157 0.25 -6.88 2.88
CA VAL A 157 -0.18 -6.22 4.12
C VAL A 157 -1.69 -6.35 4.32
N TYR A 158 -2.48 -5.99 3.30
CA TYR A 158 -3.94 -6.03 3.41
C TYR A 158 -4.48 -7.46 3.42
N ALA A 159 -3.85 -8.40 2.72
CA ALA A 159 -4.16 -9.82 2.83
C ALA A 159 -3.91 -10.36 4.24
N ALA A 160 -2.79 -9.98 4.87
CA ALA A 160 -2.46 -10.39 6.24
C ALA A 160 -3.43 -9.78 7.26
N ILE A 161 -3.83 -8.51 7.10
CA ILE A 161 -4.87 -7.91 7.96
C ILE A 161 -6.19 -8.66 7.79
N ALA A 162 -6.57 -8.97 6.55
CA ALA A 162 -7.83 -9.64 6.23
C ALA A 162 -7.89 -11.07 6.78
N ASN A 163 -6.80 -11.84 6.68
CA ASN A 163 -6.77 -13.27 6.96
C ASN A 163 -6.47 -13.65 8.43
N GLY A 164 -6.48 -12.69 9.34
CA GLY A 164 -6.22 -12.96 10.77
C GLY A 164 -4.75 -12.79 11.20
N GLY A 165 -3.90 -12.19 10.36
CA GLY A 165 -2.53 -11.80 10.71
C GLY A 165 -1.44 -12.74 10.23
N THR A 166 -1.70 -13.58 9.22
CA THR A 166 -0.69 -14.45 8.61
C THR A 166 -0.18 -13.83 7.32
N VAL A 167 1.13 -13.61 7.23
CA VAL A 167 1.77 -13.11 6.02
C VAL A 167 2.21 -14.31 5.19
N TYR A 168 1.60 -14.47 4.01
CA TYR A 168 1.95 -15.51 3.06
C TYR A 168 2.87 -14.97 1.97
N GLU A 169 3.74 -15.82 1.45
CA GLU A 169 4.44 -15.52 0.20
C GLU A 169 3.42 -15.51 -0.96
N PRO A 170 3.36 -14.45 -1.77
CA PRO A 170 2.49 -14.41 -2.93
C PRO A 170 3.01 -15.37 -4.00
N ARG A 171 2.10 -15.94 -4.80
CA ARG A 171 2.44 -16.85 -5.89
C ARG A 171 1.43 -16.77 -7.02
N ILE A 172 1.87 -17.08 -8.22
CA ILE A 172 1.04 -17.25 -9.41
C ILE A 172 0.83 -18.73 -9.69
N ALA A 173 1.88 -19.54 -9.56
CA ALA A 173 1.86 -20.96 -9.83
C ALA A 173 1.16 -21.74 -8.72
N LYS A 174 0.29 -22.66 -9.15
CA LYS A 174 -0.50 -23.53 -8.27
C LYS A 174 0.04 -24.96 -8.22
N ALA A 175 0.48 -25.48 -9.36
CA ALA A 175 1.05 -26.82 -9.51
C ALA A 175 1.85 -26.89 -10.81
N ILE A 176 2.75 -27.87 -10.90
CA ILE A 176 3.42 -28.32 -12.13
C ILE A 176 2.72 -29.60 -12.56
N MET A 177 2.31 -29.67 -13.83
CA MET A 177 1.61 -30.81 -14.40
C MET A 177 2.44 -31.45 -15.51
N ASN A 178 2.36 -32.78 -15.61
CA ASN A 178 2.93 -33.54 -16.71
C ASN A 178 2.02 -33.45 -17.95
N ALA A 179 2.58 -33.74 -19.13
CA ALA A 179 1.84 -33.75 -20.39
C ALA A 179 0.71 -34.79 -20.43
N ASP A 180 0.75 -35.81 -19.57
CA ASP A 180 -0.31 -36.82 -19.41
C ASP A 180 -1.44 -36.39 -18.47
N GLY A 181 -1.37 -35.18 -17.91
CA GLY A 181 -2.36 -34.63 -16.98
C GLY A 181 -2.13 -35.01 -15.51
N SER A 182 -1.13 -35.82 -15.18
CA SER A 182 -0.77 -36.11 -13.79
C SER A 182 -0.10 -34.89 -13.14
N ILE A 183 -0.31 -34.74 -11.82
CA ILE A 183 0.31 -33.67 -11.04
C ILE A 183 1.74 -34.09 -10.71
N ALA A 184 2.72 -33.38 -11.26
CA ALA A 184 4.13 -33.59 -10.95
C ALA A 184 4.47 -33.02 -9.57
N GLU A 185 4.03 -31.80 -9.31
CA GLU A 185 4.26 -31.11 -8.04
C GLU A 185 3.09 -30.20 -7.72
N LYS A 186 2.59 -30.27 -6.48
CA LYS A 186 1.66 -29.27 -5.95
C LYS A 186 2.46 -28.24 -5.16
N ILE A 187 2.31 -26.97 -5.53
CA ILE A 187 2.96 -25.88 -4.82
C ILE A 187 2.03 -25.51 -3.66
N GLU A 188 2.52 -25.61 -2.42
CA GLU A 188 1.74 -25.26 -1.23
C GLU A 188 1.99 -23.80 -0.80
N PRO A 189 1.01 -23.12 -0.19
CA PRO A 189 1.23 -21.77 0.34
C PRO A 189 2.33 -21.75 1.41
N VAL A 190 3.27 -20.81 1.31
CA VAL A 190 4.35 -20.63 2.28
C VAL A 190 3.99 -19.51 3.26
N VAL A 191 4.06 -19.81 4.56
CA VAL A 191 3.90 -18.81 5.62
C VAL A 191 5.23 -18.13 5.87
N LYS A 192 5.30 -16.82 5.59
CA LYS A 192 6.50 -16.01 5.79
C LYS A 192 6.64 -15.52 7.22
N SER A 193 5.53 -15.07 7.81
CA SER A 193 5.50 -14.60 9.20
C SER A 193 4.08 -14.59 9.76
N LYS A 194 3.97 -14.37 11.07
CA LYS A 194 2.72 -14.01 11.75
C LYS A 194 2.91 -12.67 12.44
N LEU A 195 1.90 -11.81 12.35
CA LEU A 195 1.95 -10.49 12.95
C LEU A 195 1.97 -10.60 14.49
N PRO A 196 2.88 -9.89 15.18
CA PRO A 196 2.97 -9.91 16.64
C PRO A 196 1.93 -8.98 17.26
N ILE A 197 0.65 -9.21 16.98
CA ILE A 197 -0.48 -8.39 17.45
C ILE A 197 -1.56 -9.23 18.11
N SER A 198 -2.29 -8.62 19.05
CA SER A 198 -3.43 -9.27 19.67
C SER A 198 -4.61 -9.36 18.69
N ASN A 199 -5.46 -10.38 18.85
CA ASN A 199 -6.70 -10.49 18.08
C ASN A 199 -7.63 -9.27 18.31
N ALA A 200 -7.63 -8.71 19.53
CA ALA A 200 -8.40 -7.50 19.83
C ALA A 200 -7.92 -6.29 19.00
N THR A 201 -6.60 -6.10 18.89
CA THR A 201 -6.00 -5.05 18.07
C THR A 201 -6.30 -5.27 16.60
N LEU A 202 -6.17 -6.50 16.10
CA LEU A 202 -6.46 -6.81 14.70
C LEU A 202 -7.92 -6.54 14.35
N LYS A 203 -8.87 -6.99 15.18
CA LYS A 203 -10.30 -6.71 15.00
C LYS A 203 -10.62 -5.22 15.03
N TYR A 204 -9.93 -4.45 15.87
CA TYR A 204 -10.07 -3.00 15.89
C TYR A 204 -9.62 -2.36 14.57
N ILE A 205 -8.49 -2.80 14.01
CA ILE A 205 -7.99 -2.33 12.71
C ILE A 205 -8.96 -2.71 11.59
N GLN A 206 -9.39 -3.97 11.52
CA GLN A 206 -10.35 -4.46 10.52
C GLN A 206 -11.67 -3.66 10.57
N LYS A 207 -12.20 -3.40 11.77
CA LYS A 207 -13.40 -2.55 11.95
C LYS A 207 -13.17 -1.14 11.44
N SER A 208 -12.01 -0.54 11.74
CA SER A 208 -11.69 0.83 11.34
C SER A 208 -11.53 0.96 9.82
N LEU A 209 -10.88 -0.01 9.18
CA LEU A 209 -10.75 -0.06 7.71
C LEU A 209 -12.10 -0.29 7.03
N LYS A 210 -12.98 -1.15 7.57
CA LYS A 210 -14.36 -1.32 7.11
C LYS A 210 -15.15 -0.01 7.21
N SER A 211 -14.99 0.76 8.28
CA SER A 211 -15.68 2.05 8.44
C SER A 211 -15.23 3.11 7.42
N THR A 212 -14.03 2.98 6.86
CA THR A 212 -13.46 3.94 5.90
C THR A 212 -14.26 4.04 4.60
N THR A 213 -14.95 2.97 4.19
CA THR A 213 -15.86 2.97 3.02
C THR A 213 -17.27 3.45 3.34
N VAL A 214 -17.61 3.63 4.62
CA VAL A 214 -18.95 4.05 5.06
C VAL A 214 -18.95 5.53 5.39
N SER A 215 -17.98 6.00 6.16
CA SER A 215 -17.93 7.37 6.72
C SER A 215 -16.58 8.06 6.57
N GLY A 216 -15.64 7.44 5.84
CA GLY A 216 -14.26 7.91 5.68
C GLY A 216 -13.90 8.33 4.26
N THR A 217 -12.61 8.52 4.04
CA THR A 217 -12.03 8.95 2.76
C THR A 217 -12.27 7.97 1.61
N GLY A 218 -12.55 6.70 1.90
CA GLY A 218 -12.87 5.67 0.92
C GLY A 218 -14.36 5.60 0.56
N ALA A 219 -15.23 6.37 1.22
CA ALA A 219 -16.67 6.29 1.04
C ALA A 219 -17.22 6.84 -0.28
N PRO A 220 -16.78 8.01 -0.81
CA PRO A 220 -17.41 8.63 -1.96
C PRO A 220 -17.53 7.71 -3.20
N PRO A 221 -16.50 6.93 -3.57
CA PRO A 221 -16.58 6.01 -4.70
C PRO A 221 -17.56 4.86 -4.50
N PHE A 222 -17.86 4.48 -3.25
CA PHE A 222 -18.72 3.34 -2.90
C PHE A 222 -20.18 3.73 -2.63
N VAL A 223 -20.58 4.98 -2.91
CA VAL A 223 -21.99 5.39 -2.86
C VAL A 223 -22.82 4.53 -3.83
N GLY A 224 -23.88 3.91 -3.31
CA GLY A 224 -24.74 2.99 -4.08
C GLY A 224 -24.22 1.56 -4.19
N PHE A 225 -23.03 1.25 -3.67
CA PHE A 225 -22.51 -0.12 -3.59
C PHE A 225 -23.21 -0.89 -2.44
N PRO A 226 -23.53 -2.19 -2.59
CA PRO A 226 -24.26 -2.97 -1.59
C PRO A 226 -23.39 -3.39 -0.39
N LEU A 227 -22.83 -2.42 0.35
CA LEU A 227 -21.91 -2.63 1.48
C LEU A 227 -22.49 -3.45 2.65
N SER A 228 -23.82 -3.55 2.76
CA SER A 228 -24.48 -4.42 3.75
C SER A 228 -24.32 -5.91 3.45
N ARG A 229 -24.10 -6.27 2.17
CA ARG A 229 -23.92 -7.65 1.71
C ARG A 229 -22.46 -7.95 1.37
N ILE A 230 -21.78 -7.00 0.74
CA ILE A 230 -20.36 -7.07 0.39
C ILE A 230 -19.67 -5.90 1.09
N PRO A 231 -19.42 -5.97 2.40
CA PRO A 231 -18.68 -4.92 3.09
C PRO A 231 -17.26 -4.84 2.52
N VAL A 232 -16.72 -3.64 2.33
CA VAL A 232 -15.36 -3.45 1.79
C VAL A 232 -14.55 -2.68 2.83
N ALA A 233 -13.39 -3.23 3.23
CA ALA A 233 -12.44 -2.55 4.09
C ALA A 233 -11.38 -1.87 3.25
N THR A 234 -11.09 -0.59 3.49
CA THR A 234 -10.23 0.19 2.60
C THR A 234 -9.36 1.20 3.33
N LYS A 235 -8.34 1.66 2.60
CA LYS A 235 -7.61 2.88 2.91
C LYS A 235 -7.15 3.56 1.63
N THR A 236 -7.28 4.88 1.62
CA THR A 236 -6.74 5.77 0.58
C THR A 236 -5.29 6.16 0.91
N GLY A 237 -4.50 6.47 -0.11
CA GLY A 237 -3.18 7.07 0.04
C GLY A 237 -2.87 8.03 -1.11
N THR A 238 -1.93 8.95 -0.83
CA THR A 238 -1.48 9.97 -1.77
C THR A 238 0.05 10.04 -1.68
N GLY A 239 0.75 9.46 -2.65
CA GLY A 239 2.21 9.49 -2.70
C GLY A 239 2.68 10.81 -3.27
N GLU A 240 3.43 11.60 -2.51
CA GLU A 240 3.86 12.93 -2.93
C GLU A 240 5.16 12.85 -3.73
N VAL A 241 5.23 13.60 -4.83
CA VAL A 241 6.47 13.77 -5.60
C VAL A 241 6.65 15.26 -5.86
N LEU A 242 7.80 15.81 -5.47
CA LEU A 242 8.10 17.23 -5.62
C LEU A 242 7.96 17.64 -7.10
N GLY A 243 7.14 18.66 -7.36
CA GLY A 243 6.93 19.20 -8.70
C GLY A 243 6.06 18.35 -9.63
N LYS A 244 5.42 17.27 -9.14
CA LYS A 244 4.51 16.42 -9.93
C LYS A 244 3.15 16.28 -9.26
N GLN A 245 2.16 15.84 -10.04
CA GLN A 245 0.89 15.36 -9.48
C GLN A 245 1.14 14.18 -8.54
N SER A 246 0.33 14.07 -7.49
CA SER A 246 0.46 12.98 -6.53
C SER A 246 0.11 11.63 -7.16
N THR A 247 0.72 10.58 -6.62
CA THR A 247 0.41 9.19 -6.98
C THR A 247 -0.80 8.73 -6.18
N SER A 248 -1.84 8.29 -6.88
CA SER A 248 -3.07 7.78 -6.29
C SER A 248 -2.84 6.36 -5.78
N TRP A 249 -3.16 6.10 -4.50
CA TRP A 249 -3.13 4.76 -3.91
C TRP A 249 -4.48 4.40 -3.32
N PHE A 250 -4.93 3.18 -3.56
CA PHE A 250 -6.07 2.60 -2.88
C PHE A 250 -5.81 1.14 -2.57
N ALA A 251 -5.88 0.78 -1.28
CA ALA A 251 -5.74 -0.57 -0.81
C ALA A 251 -7.03 -1.03 -0.14
N SER A 252 -7.42 -2.27 -0.40
CA SER A 252 -8.72 -2.78 0.04
C SER A 252 -8.74 -4.30 0.16
N TYR A 253 -9.71 -4.81 0.92
CA TYR A 253 -10.11 -6.21 0.84
C TYR A 253 -11.63 -6.35 1.00
N ALA A 254 -12.18 -7.39 0.37
CA ALA A 254 -13.61 -7.69 0.42
C ALA A 254 -13.92 -9.19 0.25
N PRO A 255 -15.05 -9.67 0.76
CA PRO A 255 -15.89 -9.02 1.77
C PRO A 255 -15.14 -8.82 3.10
N ALA A 256 -15.32 -7.69 3.79
CA ALA A 256 -14.54 -7.37 5.00
C ALA A 256 -14.74 -8.36 6.15
N ASP A 257 -15.92 -8.99 6.22
CA ASP A 257 -16.30 -9.93 7.27
C ASP A 257 -15.98 -11.40 6.90
N ASN A 258 -15.76 -11.69 5.62
CA ASN A 258 -15.29 -12.99 5.13
C ASN A 258 -14.38 -12.79 3.90
N PRO A 259 -13.13 -12.34 4.10
CA PRO A 259 -12.30 -11.84 3.00
C PRO A 259 -11.94 -12.89 1.96
N GLN A 260 -12.11 -12.53 0.68
CA GLN A 260 -11.75 -13.38 -0.46
C GLN A 260 -10.68 -12.74 -1.34
N TYR A 261 -10.73 -11.40 -1.50
CA TYR A 261 -9.82 -10.66 -2.36
C TYR A 261 -9.20 -9.50 -1.60
N ALA A 262 -7.91 -9.25 -1.84
CA ALA A 262 -7.23 -8.01 -1.49
C ALA A 262 -6.79 -7.33 -2.79
N ILE A 263 -7.15 -6.06 -2.96
CA ILE A 263 -6.87 -5.28 -4.17
C ILE A 263 -6.13 -4.02 -3.78
N VAL A 264 -4.96 -3.83 -4.38
CA VAL A 264 -4.18 -2.60 -4.31
C VAL A 264 -4.06 -2.04 -5.71
N MET A 265 -4.43 -0.78 -5.86
CA MET A 265 -4.25 -0.04 -7.10
C MET A 265 -3.41 1.22 -6.84
N MET A 266 -2.45 1.44 -7.72
CA MET A 266 -1.59 2.61 -7.72
C MET A 266 -1.58 3.23 -9.13
N VAL A 267 -1.87 4.53 -9.21
CA VAL A 267 -1.82 5.29 -10.46
C VAL A 267 -0.88 6.48 -10.27
N ALA A 268 0.28 6.41 -10.90
CA ALA A 268 1.28 7.48 -10.88
C ALA A 268 0.71 8.77 -11.45
N GLN A 269 0.92 9.90 -10.76
CA GLN A 269 0.36 11.20 -11.14
C GLN A 269 -1.17 11.21 -11.29
N GLY A 270 -1.86 10.26 -10.64
CA GLY A 270 -3.30 10.10 -10.69
C GLY A 270 -4.08 10.93 -9.67
N GLY A 271 -3.43 11.81 -8.89
CA GLY A 271 -4.10 12.58 -7.85
C GLY A 271 -4.46 11.73 -6.62
N THR A 272 -5.67 11.93 -6.06
CA THR A 272 -6.07 11.28 -4.80
C THR A 272 -6.43 9.81 -4.96
N GLY A 273 -6.21 9.01 -3.91
CA GLY A 273 -6.63 7.61 -3.85
C GLY A 273 -8.12 7.40 -4.14
N SER A 274 -8.96 8.27 -3.56
CA SER A 274 -10.43 8.22 -3.71
C SER A 274 -10.93 8.69 -5.07
N GLY A 275 -10.22 9.60 -5.75
CA GLY A 275 -10.64 10.14 -7.04
C GLY A 275 -10.38 9.21 -8.22
N THR A 276 -9.26 8.46 -8.18
CA THR A 276 -8.76 7.74 -9.37
C THR A 276 -8.68 6.23 -9.18
N SER A 277 -7.99 5.77 -8.12
CA SER A 277 -7.80 4.34 -7.89
C SER A 277 -9.08 3.67 -7.35
N ALA A 278 -9.76 4.31 -6.41
CA ALA A 278 -10.93 3.74 -5.75
C ALA A 278 -12.13 3.45 -6.69
N PRO A 279 -12.51 4.31 -7.64
CA PRO A 279 -13.59 3.99 -8.59
C PRO A 279 -13.25 2.78 -9.47
N SER A 280 -11.99 2.63 -9.85
CA SER A 280 -11.52 1.47 -10.63
C SER A 280 -11.55 0.19 -9.78
N VAL A 281 -11.11 0.26 -8.52
CA VAL A 281 -11.21 -0.87 -7.58
C VAL A 281 -12.65 -1.26 -7.29
N ARG A 282 -13.56 -0.28 -7.16
CA ARG A 282 -15.00 -0.55 -7.07
C ARG A 282 -15.49 -1.38 -8.26
N ARG A 283 -15.14 -0.98 -9.49
CA ARG A 283 -15.54 -1.74 -10.69
C ARG A 283 -14.99 -3.15 -10.70
N ILE A 284 -13.75 -3.35 -10.25
CA ILE A 284 -13.19 -4.69 -10.11
C ILE A 284 -14.03 -5.53 -9.13
N TYR A 285 -14.42 -4.98 -7.98
CA TYR A 285 -15.33 -5.69 -7.07
C TYR A 285 -16.72 -5.93 -7.67
N GLU A 286 -17.24 -4.99 -8.46
CA GLU A 286 -18.52 -5.18 -9.15
C GLU A 286 -18.44 -6.37 -10.11
N GLU A 287 -17.36 -6.52 -10.87
CA GLU A 287 -17.19 -7.67 -11.76
C GLU A 287 -16.86 -8.97 -11.01
N LEU A 288 -16.04 -8.92 -9.94
CA LEU A 288 -15.72 -10.12 -9.15
C LEU A 288 -16.95 -10.71 -8.46
N PHE A 289 -17.86 -9.86 -7.98
CA PHE A 289 -19.06 -10.31 -7.24
C PHE A 289 -20.35 -10.29 -8.08
N GLY A 290 -20.30 -9.93 -9.36
CA GLY A 290 -21.47 -9.84 -10.22
C GLY A 290 -22.49 -8.78 -9.74
N ILE A 291 -21.99 -7.60 -9.41
CA ILE A 291 -22.80 -6.49 -8.88
C ILE A 291 -23.23 -5.58 -10.02
N ARG A 292 -24.52 -5.26 -10.07
CA ARG A 292 -25.10 -4.27 -10.98
C ARG A 292 -26.01 -3.35 -10.17
N GLY A 293 -25.52 -2.13 -9.92
CA GLY A 293 -26.15 -1.21 -8.96
C GLY A 293 -26.12 -1.80 -7.55
N THR A 294 -27.29 -2.05 -6.96
CA THR A 294 -27.39 -2.71 -5.65
C THR A 294 -27.61 -4.22 -5.75
N THR A 295 -27.95 -4.76 -6.93
CA THR A 295 -28.19 -6.19 -7.16
C THR A 295 -26.88 -6.95 -7.18
N ILE A 296 -26.88 -8.15 -6.59
CA ILE A 296 -25.75 -9.08 -6.60
C ILE A 296 -26.24 -10.37 -7.26
N ASP A 297 -25.65 -10.72 -8.39
CA ASP A 297 -25.89 -11.96 -9.10
C ASP A 297 -24.54 -12.62 -9.44
N PRO A 298 -24.10 -13.62 -8.65
CA PRO A 298 -22.85 -14.34 -8.91
C PRO A 298 -22.76 -14.99 -10.29
N ALA A 299 -23.89 -15.25 -10.98
CA ALA A 299 -23.88 -15.75 -12.34
C ALA A 299 -23.34 -14.73 -13.36
N THR A 300 -23.36 -13.44 -13.01
CA THR A 300 -22.79 -12.33 -13.81
C THR A 300 -21.37 -11.97 -13.40
N SER A 301 -20.77 -12.70 -12.46
CA SER A 301 -19.36 -12.54 -12.11
C SER A 301 -18.46 -12.86 -13.30
N ILE A 302 -17.35 -12.13 -13.42
CA ILE A 302 -16.28 -12.46 -14.38
C ILE A 302 -15.60 -13.80 -14.05
N LEU A 303 -15.75 -14.29 -12.81
CA LEU A 303 -15.27 -15.60 -12.40
C LEU A 303 -16.38 -16.64 -12.57
N LYS A 304 -16.08 -17.75 -13.25
CA LYS A 304 -17.03 -18.86 -13.44
C LYS A 304 -17.51 -19.39 -12.08
N GLY A 305 -18.79 -19.18 -11.77
CA GLY A 305 -19.39 -19.59 -10.49
C GLY A 305 -19.08 -18.64 -9.32
N GLY A 306 -18.57 -17.43 -9.57
CA GLY A 306 -18.34 -16.38 -8.57
C GLY A 306 -17.09 -16.56 -7.69
N ALA A 307 -16.22 -17.52 -8.02
CA ALA A 307 -14.99 -17.78 -7.27
C ALA A 307 -13.84 -18.23 -8.18
N PRO A 308 -12.56 -18.05 -7.77
CA PRO A 308 -11.43 -18.55 -8.53
C PRO A 308 -11.47 -20.08 -8.62
N THR A 309 -11.09 -20.62 -9.77
CA THR A 309 -11.10 -22.07 -9.99
C THR A 309 -10.14 -22.78 -9.04
N SER A 310 -10.70 -23.68 -8.21
CA SER A 310 -9.94 -24.46 -7.23
C SER A 310 -9.37 -25.76 -7.80
N THR A 311 -9.86 -26.23 -8.94
CA THR A 311 -9.32 -27.37 -9.67
C THR A 311 -8.18 -26.96 -10.61
N LEU A 312 -7.30 -27.90 -10.95
CA LEU A 312 -6.31 -27.72 -12.00
C LEU A 312 -6.98 -27.98 -13.37
N PRO A 313 -6.50 -27.35 -14.46
CA PRO A 313 -7.01 -27.62 -15.79
C PRO A 313 -6.73 -29.07 -16.19
N THR A 314 -7.59 -29.65 -17.02
CA THR A 314 -7.29 -30.91 -17.70
C THR A 314 -6.26 -30.66 -18.79
N ILE A 315 -5.37 -31.61 -19.06
CA ILE A 315 -4.42 -31.53 -20.17
C ILE A 315 -5.03 -32.23 -21.38
N ARG A 316 -5.05 -31.55 -22.52
CA ARG A 316 -5.54 -32.10 -23.79
C ARG A 316 -4.54 -33.10 -24.37
N THR A 317 -4.95 -33.87 -25.36
CA THR A 317 -4.11 -34.90 -26.01
C THR A 317 -2.88 -34.33 -26.72
N ASP A 318 -2.84 -33.02 -27.00
CA ASP A 318 -1.68 -32.31 -27.55
C ASP A 318 -0.71 -31.80 -26.47
N GLY A 319 -0.95 -32.11 -25.19
CA GLY A 319 -0.11 -31.72 -24.07
C GLY A 319 -0.34 -30.29 -23.57
N LEU A 320 -1.30 -29.55 -24.14
CA LEU A 320 -1.65 -28.20 -23.69
C LEU A 320 -2.78 -28.22 -22.66
N PRO A 321 -2.81 -27.29 -21.67
CA PRO A 321 -3.95 -27.14 -20.78
C PRO A 321 -5.23 -26.84 -21.56
N ASP A 322 -6.34 -27.42 -21.12
CA ASP A 322 -7.67 -27.05 -21.57
C ASP A 322 -8.07 -25.75 -20.88
N TYR A 323 -7.89 -24.63 -21.58
CA TYR A 323 -8.28 -23.31 -21.12
C TYR A 323 -9.65 -22.95 -21.67
N PRO A 324 -10.53 -22.31 -20.88
CA PRO A 324 -11.76 -21.73 -21.42
C PRO A 324 -11.41 -20.70 -22.50
N GLU A 325 -12.17 -20.68 -23.61
CA GLU A 325 -11.95 -19.74 -24.71
C GLU A 325 -12.08 -18.28 -24.23
N ILE A 326 -11.21 -17.40 -24.74
CA ILE A 326 -11.13 -15.99 -24.30
C ILE A 326 -12.39 -15.20 -24.67
N ASP A 327 -13.14 -15.60 -25.70
CA ASP A 327 -14.38 -14.94 -26.13
C ASP A 327 -15.49 -14.99 -25.05
N ASP A 328 -15.47 -16.01 -24.18
CA ASP A 328 -16.40 -16.11 -23.04
C ASP A 328 -16.05 -15.12 -21.91
N LEU A 329 -14.81 -14.62 -21.84
CA LEU A 329 -14.32 -13.74 -20.78
C LEU A 329 -14.39 -12.25 -21.12
N LEU A 330 -14.46 -11.89 -22.41
CA LEU A 330 -14.37 -10.50 -22.90
C LEU A 330 -15.66 -9.95 -23.50
N ASN A 331 -16.80 -10.67 -23.45
CA ASN A 331 -18.06 -10.18 -24.00
C ASN A 331 -18.61 -8.96 -23.23
N PRO A 332 -18.47 -7.70 -23.72
CA PRO A 332 -18.72 -6.48 -22.93
C PRO A 332 -20.20 -6.08 -22.88
N THR A 333 -21.11 -6.88 -23.44
CA THR A 333 -22.51 -6.50 -23.68
C THR A 333 -23.38 -6.44 -22.43
N ALA A 334 -22.84 -6.74 -21.23
CA ALA A 334 -23.60 -6.80 -19.98
C ALA A 334 -23.43 -5.60 -19.03
N SER A 335 -22.89 -4.45 -19.50
CA SER A 335 -22.84 -3.23 -18.70
C SER A 335 -23.64 -2.10 -19.37
N PRO A 336 -24.81 -1.68 -18.83
CA PRO A 336 -25.48 -0.49 -19.31
C PRO A 336 -24.66 0.74 -18.92
N SER A 337 -24.09 1.43 -19.91
CA SER A 337 -23.49 2.75 -19.73
C SER A 337 -24.48 3.68 -19.01
N PRO A 338 -24.12 4.34 -17.91
CA PRO A 338 -24.99 5.33 -17.31
C PRO A 338 -25.13 6.52 -18.29
N SER A 339 -26.36 6.81 -18.70
CA SER A 339 -26.70 7.97 -19.49
C SER A 339 -26.33 9.24 -18.71
N VAL A 340 -25.34 9.99 -19.19
CA VAL A 340 -25.08 11.35 -18.70
C VAL A 340 -26.20 12.25 -19.18
N SER A 341 -27.14 12.61 -18.30
CA SER A 341 -28.13 13.65 -18.61
C SER A 341 -27.44 15.01 -18.57
N ASN A 342 -27.06 15.54 -19.73
CA ASN A 342 -26.69 16.95 -19.87
C ASN A 342 -27.96 17.81 -19.74
N LYS A 343 -28.27 18.29 -18.53
CA LYS A 343 -29.11 19.47 -18.37
C LYS A 343 -28.23 20.71 -18.55
N ALA A 344 -28.09 21.14 -19.81
CA ALA A 344 -27.65 22.49 -20.12
C ALA A 344 -28.73 23.47 -19.63
N GLY A 345 -28.44 24.20 -18.56
CA GLY A 345 -29.26 25.31 -18.11
C GLY A 345 -29.10 26.49 -19.07
N THR A 346 -30.17 26.78 -19.80
CA THR A 346 -30.35 28.05 -20.52
C THR A 346 -30.53 29.17 -19.49
N LYS A 347 -29.55 30.05 -19.36
CA LYS A 347 -29.75 31.37 -18.74
C LYS A 347 -30.53 32.25 -19.71
N LYS A 348 -31.66 32.79 -19.25
CA LYS A 348 -32.21 34.07 -19.71
C LYS A 348 -31.84 35.12 -18.69
#